data_AF-A0A136LQM8-F1
#
_entry.id   AF-A0A136LQM8-F1
#
_cell.length_a   1.000
_cell.length_b   1.000
_cell.length_c   1.000
_cell.angle_alpha   90.00
_cell.angle_beta   90.00
_cell.angle_gamma   90.00
#
_symmetry.space_group_name_H-M   'P 1'
#
loop_
_entity.id
_entity.type
_entity.pdbx_description
1 polymer ?
#
loop_
_entity_poly.entity_id
_entity_poly.type
_entity_poly.pdbx_seq_one_letter_code
_entity_poly.pdbx_strand_id
1 'polypeptide(L)'
;MNGFFLGLTVAGNNDTQGNTALLLSTAGSITLGEIGFQTQKRKHFSEGHIEQMRHYGFLGPFVAGMILATTETSDNHAIGAGLLAGGIGGLFMGHHVAQKYNYTQGDVDAISALTLASTGLGFSIAAESIDRSERPGIFIIPAVTSIVGTMLGQKSVKGVRLTKTQGNIVSFATGGAALVGIGLMTVFESEPALMIGVPSVFAIVAHQAMFHSYKKKNLAEIKIGRSVNSRLQFSMNVTPENYFANKQAGEKIVQTGQLANSVVKLRLKF
;
A
#
# COMPACT_ATOMS: atom_id res chain seq x y z
N MET A 1 -9.29 0.92 -2.39
CA MET A 1 -9.46 1.96 -3.43
C MET A 1 -10.90 2.14 -3.90
N ASN A 2 -11.74 1.09 -3.93
CA ASN A 2 -13.16 1.21 -4.32
C ASN A 2 -14.00 2.11 -3.39
N GLY A 3 -13.61 2.30 -2.12
CA GLY A 3 -14.41 3.04 -1.14
C GLY A 3 -14.33 4.57 -1.20
N PHE A 4 -13.26 5.16 -1.76
CA PHE A 4 -13.10 6.63 -1.78
C PHE A 4 -14.10 7.31 -2.72
N PHE A 5 -14.31 6.73 -3.91
CA PHE A 5 -15.29 7.24 -4.86
C PHE A 5 -16.74 6.94 -4.46
N LEU A 6 -16.99 5.77 -3.83
CA LEU A 6 -18.29 5.48 -3.19
C LEU A 6 -18.62 6.48 -2.06
N GLY A 7 -17.61 6.88 -1.28
CA GLY A 7 -17.77 7.88 -0.23
C GLY A 7 -18.12 9.27 -0.76
N LEU A 8 -17.48 9.70 -1.86
CA LEU A 8 -17.80 10.96 -2.53
C LEU A 8 -19.22 10.99 -3.13
N THR A 9 -19.75 9.83 -3.54
CA THR A 9 -21.09 9.73 -4.13
C THR A 9 -22.21 9.64 -3.09
N VAL A 10 -21.93 9.12 -1.89
CA VAL A 10 -22.90 9.14 -0.77
C VAL A 10 -22.98 10.56 -0.17
N ALA A 11 -21.89 11.33 -0.24
CA ALA A 11 -21.86 12.73 0.22
C ALA A 11 -22.34 13.76 -0.83
N GLY A 12 -22.37 13.40 -2.12
CA GLY A 12 -22.80 14.27 -3.21
C GLY A 12 -24.29 14.11 -3.50
N ASN A 13 -25.09 15.10 -3.12
CA ASN A 13 -26.53 15.18 -3.42
C ASN A 13 -26.80 15.04 -4.93
N ASN A 14 -27.62 14.04 -5.31
CA ASN A 14 -28.55 13.94 -6.46
C ASN A 14 -28.30 14.70 -7.79
N ASP A 15 -27.06 14.97 -8.20
CA ASP A 15 -26.78 15.58 -9.51
C ASP A 15 -26.16 14.59 -10.51
N THR A 16 -26.54 14.76 -11.79
CA THR A 16 -26.17 13.94 -12.94
C THR A 16 -24.65 13.84 -13.15
N GLN A 17 -23.89 14.80 -12.61
CA GLN A 17 -22.42 14.83 -12.59
C GLN A 17 -21.81 13.78 -11.64
N GLY A 18 -22.49 13.45 -10.54
CA GLY A 18 -22.06 12.41 -9.61
C GLY A 18 -22.08 11.01 -10.25
N ASN A 19 -23.07 10.76 -11.10
CA ASN A 19 -23.18 9.49 -11.86
C ASN A 19 -22.12 9.35 -12.95
N THR A 20 -21.69 10.45 -13.59
CA THR A 20 -20.63 10.41 -14.62
C THR A 20 -19.25 10.21 -14.00
N ALA A 21 -18.99 10.83 -12.84
CA ALA A 21 -17.77 10.59 -12.07
C ALA A 21 -17.70 9.16 -11.51
N LEU A 22 -18.85 8.59 -11.11
CA LEU A 22 -18.96 7.19 -10.69
C LEU A 22 -18.68 6.26 -11.88
N LEU A 23 -19.28 6.50 -13.04
CA LEU A 23 -19.03 5.72 -14.26
C LEU A 23 -17.57 5.81 -14.71
N LEU A 24 -16.97 6.99 -14.73
CA LEU A 24 -15.57 7.21 -15.14
C LEU A 24 -14.56 6.65 -14.14
N SER A 25 -14.81 6.76 -12.82
CA SER A 25 -13.92 6.18 -11.80
C SER A 25 -14.01 4.66 -11.74
N THR A 26 -15.21 4.10 -11.93
CA THR A 26 -15.43 2.65 -11.98
C THR A 26 -14.86 2.07 -13.27
N ALA A 27 -15.16 2.69 -14.42
CA ALA A 27 -14.59 2.30 -15.72
C ALA A 27 -13.07 2.45 -15.74
N GLY A 28 -12.53 3.55 -15.18
CA GLY A 28 -11.09 3.77 -15.03
C GLY A 28 -10.43 2.73 -14.13
N SER A 29 -11.04 2.39 -13.00
CA SER A 29 -10.52 1.36 -12.09
C SER A 29 -10.53 -0.04 -12.72
N ILE A 30 -11.57 -0.36 -13.50
CA ILE A 30 -11.68 -1.63 -14.24
C ILE A 30 -10.66 -1.69 -15.38
N THR A 31 -10.58 -0.65 -16.22
CA THR A 31 -9.61 -0.63 -17.34
C THR A 31 -8.16 -0.57 -16.87
N LEU A 32 -7.85 0.15 -15.79
CA LEU A 32 -6.51 0.16 -15.20
C LEU A 32 -6.14 -1.20 -14.58
N GLY A 33 -7.10 -1.88 -13.96
CA GLY A 33 -6.93 -3.25 -13.46
C GLY A 33 -6.65 -4.25 -14.58
N GLU A 34 -7.36 -4.13 -15.70
CA GLU A 34 -7.23 -5.02 -16.84
C GLU A 34 -5.97 -4.75 -17.68
N ILE A 35 -5.59 -3.48 -17.86
CA ILE A 35 -4.30 -3.08 -18.46
C ILE A 35 -3.14 -3.60 -17.60
N GLY A 36 -3.23 -3.51 -16.27
CA GLY A 36 -2.24 -4.09 -15.35
C GLY A 36 -2.10 -5.60 -15.54
N PHE A 37 -3.23 -6.32 -15.63
CA PHE A 37 -3.27 -7.77 -15.80
C PHE A 37 -2.74 -8.23 -17.18
N GLN A 38 -3.12 -7.54 -18.27
CA GLN A 38 -2.60 -7.85 -19.61
C GLN A 38 -1.11 -7.55 -19.73
N THR A 39 -0.64 -6.49 -19.08
CA THR A 39 0.78 -6.11 -19.09
C THR A 39 1.63 -7.12 -18.30
N GLN A 40 1.11 -7.68 -17.20
CA GLN A 40 1.75 -8.77 -16.45
C GLN A 40 2.00 -10.00 -17.33
N LYS A 41 1.00 -10.39 -18.14
CA LYS A 41 1.12 -11.55 -19.04
C LYS A 41 2.15 -11.37 -20.15
N ARG A 42 2.42 -10.13 -20.58
CA ARG A 42 3.30 -9.85 -21.73
C ARG A 42 4.73 -9.45 -21.37
N LYS A 43 5.00 -8.90 -20.18
CA LYS A 43 6.31 -8.28 -19.87
C LYS A 43 7.02 -8.76 -18.59
N HIS A 44 6.52 -9.80 -17.90
CA HIS A 44 7.12 -10.34 -16.66
C HIS A 44 7.44 -9.26 -15.61
N PHE A 45 6.56 -8.28 -15.46
CA PHE A 45 6.74 -7.25 -14.43
C PHE A 45 6.50 -7.83 -13.03
N SER A 46 7.25 -7.33 -12.04
CA SER A 46 7.05 -7.70 -10.64
C SER A 46 5.69 -7.20 -10.14
N GLU A 47 5.14 -7.86 -9.12
CA GLU A 47 3.85 -7.45 -8.53
C GLU A 47 3.88 -6.00 -8.03
N GLY A 48 4.98 -5.58 -7.39
CA GLY A 48 5.13 -4.19 -6.94
C GLY A 48 5.33 -3.19 -8.08
N HIS A 49 5.86 -3.61 -9.24
CA HIS A 49 5.90 -2.77 -10.43
C HIS A 49 4.49 -2.46 -10.93
N ILE A 50 3.65 -3.49 -11.05
CA ILE A 50 2.25 -3.35 -11.48
C ILE A 50 1.47 -2.52 -10.47
N GLU A 51 1.68 -2.78 -9.18
CA GLU A 51 1.03 -2.05 -8.10
C GLU A 51 1.43 -0.57 -8.12
N GLN A 52 2.70 -0.25 -8.39
CA GLN A 52 3.17 1.13 -8.53
C GLN A 52 2.52 1.83 -9.74
N MET A 53 2.38 1.11 -10.86
CA MET A 53 1.63 1.63 -12.02
C MET A 53 0.16 1.86 -11.67
N ARG A 54 -0.48 0.97 -10.90
CA ARG A 54 -1.86 1.16 -10.43
C ARG A 54 -2.01 2.38 -9.53
N HIS A 55 -1.11 2.55 -8.56
CA HIS A 55 -1.08 3.72 -7.67
C HIS A 55 -1.03 5.03 -8.46
N TYR A 56 -0.09 5.14 -9.40
CA TYR A 56 0.01 6.34 -10.22
C TYR A 56 -1.10 6.46 -11.29
N GLY A 57 -1.64 5.33 -11.76
CA GLY A 57 -2.81 5.31 -12.64
C GLY A 57 -4.05 5.89 -11.97
N PHE A 58 -4.13 5.84 -10.64
CA PHE A 58 -5.13 6.57 -9.85
C PHE A 58 -4.69 8.01 -9.54
N LEU A 59 -3.43 8.20 -9.12
CA LEU A 59 -2.92 9.52 -8.72
C LEU A 59 -2.96 10.53 -9.88
N GLY A 60 -2.67 10.09 -11.10
CA GLY A 60 -2.62 10.93 -12.30
C GLY A 60 -3.97 11.59 -12.62
N PRO A 61 -5.05 10.81 -12.87
CA PRO A 61 -6.39 11.34 -13.07
C PRO A 61 -6.89 12.12 -11.85
N PHE A 62 -6.54 11.68 -10.63
CA PHE A 62 -6.92 12.40 -9.41
C PHE A 62 -6.33 13.81 -9.41
N VAL A 63 -5.00 13.95 -9.56
CA VAL A 63 -4.32 15.25 -9.60
C VAL A 63 -4.82 16.11 -10.77
N ALA A 64 -5.01 15.52 -11.95
CA ALA A 64 -5.56 16.24 -13.10
C ALA A 64 -6.98 16.76 -12.83
N GLY A 65 -7.86 15.94 -12.25
CA GLY A 65 -9.20 16.34 -11.86
C GLY A 65 -9.22 17.46 -10.84
N MET A 66 -8.33 17.40 -9.85
CA MET A 66 -8.16 18.46 -8.85
C MET A 66 -7.66 19.78 -9.45
N ILE A 67 -6.79 19.73 -10.45
CA ILE A 67 -6.35 20.92 -11.20
C ILE A 67 -7.49 21.46 -12.08
N LEU A 68 -8.23 20.59 -12.77
CA LEU A 68 -9.34 21.04 -13.62
C LEU A 68 -10.46 21.68 -12.79
N ALA A 69 -10.72 21.15 -11.59
CA ALA A 69 -11.67 21.72 -10.64
C ALA A 69 -11.30 23.14 -10.18
N THR A 70 -10.05 23.59 -10.35
CA THR A 70 -9.65 24.98 -10.04
C THR A 70 -9.86 25.93 -11.20
N THR A 71 -9.99 25.40 -12.42
CA THR A 71 -10.06 26.19 -13.66
C THR A 71 -11.48 26.54 -14.09
N GLU A 72 -12.51 26.18 -13.30
CA GLU A 72 -13.95 26.41 -13.58
C GLU A 72 -14.38 26.04 -15.02
N THR A 73 -13.69 25.09 -15.64
CA THR A 73 -14.01 24.63 -16.99
C THR A 73 -15.32 23.85 -16.95
N SER A 74 -16.33 24.32 -17.70
CA SER A 74 -17.62 23.64 -17.85
C SER A 74 -17.70 22.71 -19.07
N ASP A 75 -16.64 22.68 -19.89
CA ASP A 75 -16.56 21.79 -21.06
C ASP A 75 -16.20 20.36 -20.64
N ASN A 76 -17.21 19.47 -20.70
CA ASN A 76 -17.08 18.05 -20.40
C ASN A 76 -16.01 17.35 -21.26
N HIS A 77 -15.77 17.80 -22.49
CA HIS A 77 -14.72 17.21 -23.33
C HIS A 77 -13.33 17.59 -22.82
N ALA A 78 -13.13 18.84 -22.42
CA ALA A 78 -11.88 19.30 -21.83
C ALA A 78 -11.59 18.58 -20.50
N ILE A 79 -12.63 18.38 -19.66
CA ILE A 79 -12.52 17.60 -18.43
C ILE A 79 -12.13 16.15 -18.73
N GLY A 80 -12.85 15.48 -19.65
CA GLY A 80 -12.57 14.10 -20.05
C GLY A 80 -11.16 13.93 -20.63
N ALA A 81 -10.75 14.83 -21.51
CA ALA A 81 -9.41 14.83 -22.11
C ALA A 81 -8.33 15.04 -21.05
N GLY A 82 -8.52 15.96 -20.11
CA GLY A 82 -7.58 16.22 -19.03
C GLY A 82 -7.44 15.05 -18.05
N LEU A 83 -8.56 14.37 -17.69
CA LEU A 83 -8.52 13.16 -16.88
C LEU A 83 -7.81 12.00 -17.58
N LEU A 84 -8.06 11.81 -18.89
CA LEU A 84 -7.37 10.79 -19.69
C LEU A 84 -5.87 11.09 -19.81
N ALA A 85 -5.50 12.34 -20.10
CA ALA A 85 -4.11 12.78 -20.14
C ALA A 85 -3.42 12.57 -18.78
N GLY A 86 -4.11 12.90 -17.68
CA GLY A 86 -3.67 12.60 -16.32
C GLY A 86 -3.48 11.10 -16.07
N GLY A 87 -4.38 10.26 -16.55
CA GLY A 87 -4.30 8.80 -16.49
C GLY A 87 -3.09 8.23 -17.20
N ILE A 88 -2.89 8.61 -18.46
CA ILE A 88 -1.75 8.17 -19.27
C ILE A 88 -0.44 8.67 -18.66
N GLY A 89 -0.39 9.95 -18.28
CA GLY A 89 0.78 10.56 -17.62
C GLY A 89 1.10 9.87 -16.28
N GLY A 90 0.08 9.56 -15.49
CA GLY A 90 0.18 8.79 -14.26
C GLY A 90 0.78 7.41 -14.51
N LEU A 91 0.19 6.61 -15.40
CA LEU A 91 0.71 5.28 -15.75
C LEU A 91 2.16 5.32 -16.22
N PHE A 92 2.53 6.29 -17.07
CA PHE A 92 3.90 6.48 -17.53
C PHE A 92 4.85 6.80 -16.37
N MET A 93 4.44 7.69 -15.47
CA MET A 93 5.22 8.04 -14.27
C MET A 93 5.37 6.84 -13.33
N GLY A 94 4.31 6.06 -13.12
CA GLY A 94 4.33 4.84 -12.32
C GLY A 94 5.31 3.81 -12.88
N HIS A 95 5.31 3.62 -14.21
CA HIS A 95 6.28 2.77 -14.89
C HIS A 95 7.72 3.26 -14.67
N HIS A 96 7.97 4.56 -14.85
CA HIS A 96 9.29 5.15 -14.68
C HIS A 96 9.81 5.05 -13.23
N VAL A 97 8.94 5.24 -12.24
CA VAL A 97 9.29 5.09 -10.82
C VAL A 97 9.59 3.64 -10.47
N ALA A 98 8.78 2.70 -10.96
CA ALA A 98 8.97 1.27 -10.72
C ALA A 98 10.27 0.73 -11.34
N GLN A 99 10.75 1.33 -12.44
CA GLN A 99 12.06 0.99 -13.02
C GLN A 99 13.24 1.45 -12.15
N LYS A 100 13.11 2.56 -11.41
CA LYS A 100 14.20 3.10 -10.57
C LYS A 100 14.42 2.30 -9.30
N TYR A 101 13.38 1.65 -8.79
CA TYR A 101 13.45 0.87 -7.56
C TYR A 101 12.43 -0.26 -7.58
N ASN A 102 12.87 -1.47 -7.23
CA ASN A 102 12.01 -2.64 -7.17
C ASN A 102 11.17 -2.63 -5.87
N TYR A 103 10.05 -1.93 -5.92
CA TYR A 103 9.06 -1.94 -4.84
C TYR A 103 8.42 -3.32 -4.72
N THR A 104 8.10 -3.74 -3.49
CA THR A 104 7.21 -4.89 -3.26
C THR A 104 5.74 -4.44 -3.34
N GLN A 105 4.80 -5.38 -3.49
CA GLN A 105 3.38 -5.05 -3.40
C GLN A 105 3.05 -4.34 -2.06
N GLY A 106 3.57 -4.86 -0.94
CA GLY A 106 3.34 -4.28 0.38
C GLY A 106 3.95 -2.88 0.57
N ASP A 107 5.07 -2.58 -0.10
CA ASP A 107 5.64 -1.23 -0.10
C ASP A 107 4.67 -0.24 -0.75
N VAL A 108 4.08 -0.62 -1.90
CA VAL A 108 3.14 0.24 -2.61
C VAL A 108 1.82 0.40 -1.86
N ASP A 109 1.33 -0.65 -1.21
CA ASP A 109 0.14 -0.55 -0.34
C ASP A 109 0.36 0.49 0.77
N ALA A 110 1.54 0.47 1.43
CA ALA A 110 1.89 1.45 2.43
C ALA A 110 2.05 2.87 1.85
N ILE A 111 2.62 3.03 0.65
CA ILE A 111 2.68 4.32 -0.05
C ILE A 111 1.27 4.85 -0.31
N SER A 112 0.39 3.98 -0.81
CA SER A 112 -0.97 4.32 -1.20
C SER A 112 -1.80 4.77 -0.01
N ALA A 113 -1.69 4.05 1.12
CA ALA A 113 -2.33 4.41 2.37
C ALA A 113 -1.89 5.79 2.89
N LEU A 114 -0.58 6.09 2.87
CA LEU A 114 -0.07 7.40 3.28
C LEU A 114 -0.53 8.51 2.33
N THR A 115 -0.53 8.21 1.03
CA THR A 115 -1.00 9.14 -0.01
C THR A 115 -2.44 9.56 0.28
N LEU A 116 -3.35 8.60 0.46
CA LEU A 116 -4.75 8.88 0.75
C LEU A 116 -4.92 9.68 2.06
N ALA A 117 -4.20 9.30 3.11
CA ALA A 117 -4.27 10.01 4.38
C ALA A 117 -3.78 11.46 4.29
N SER A 118 -2.71 11.70 3.52
CA SER A 118 -2.20 13.06 3.26
C SER A 118 -3.11 13.89 2.33
N THR A 119 -3.77 13.24 1.36
CA THR A 119 -4.79 13.88 0.53
C THR A 119 -5.96 14.35 1.40
N GLY A 120 -6.40 13.53 2.35
CA GLY A 120 -7.43 13.88 3.32
C GLY A 120 -7.08 15.12 4.13
N LEU A 121 -5.84 15.24 4.63
CA LEU A 121 -5.36 16.48 5.26
C LEU A 121 -5.45 17.68 4.31
N GLY A 122 -5.06 17.50 3.05
CA GLY A 122 -5.19 18.56 2.04
C GLY A 122 -6.62 19.02 1.84
N PHE A 123 -7.58 18.08 1.85
CA PHE A 123 -9.02 18.41 1.80
C PHE A 123 -9.50 19.15 3.04
N SER A 124 -9.00 18.81 4.23
CA SER A 124 -9.32 19.54 5.46
C SER A 124 -8.83 20.99 5.42
N ILE A 125 -7.58 21.21 4.99
CA ILE A 125 -7.02 22.57 4.81
C ILE A 125 -7.80 23.34 3.74
N ALA A 126 -8.13 22.67 2.63
CA ALA A 126 -8.95 23.23 1.58
C ALA A 126 -10.33 23.65 2.10
N ALA A 127 -11.00 22.81 2.90
CA ALA A 127 -12.31 23.09 3.47
C ALA A 127 -12.30 24.30 4.41
N GLU A 128 -11.29 24.45 5.26
CA GLU A 128 -11.15 25.63 6.13
C GLU A 128 -10.90 26.91 5.32
N SER A 129 -10.30 26.78 4.14
CA SER A 129 -9.98 27.92 3.26
C SER A 129 -11.20 28.43 2.48
N ILE A 130 -12.24 27.60 2.30
CA ILE A 130 -13.48 27.96 1.57
C ILE A 130 -14.25 29.04 2.33
N ASP A 131 -14.33 28.94 3.67
CA ASP A 131 -15.04 29.91 4.51
C ASP A 131 -14.37 31.30 4.57
N ARG A 132 -13.11 31.42 4.10
CA ARG A 132 -12.32 32.65 4.27
C ARG A 132 -12.10 33.47 3.00
N SER A 133 -12.36 32.93 1.80
CA SER A 133 -12.28 33.71 0.55
C SER A 133 -12.70 32.93 -0.70
N GLU A 134 -13.43 33.60 -1.60
CA GLU A 134 -13.71 33.21 -3.00
C GLU A 134 -12.42 33.12 -3.84
N ARG A 135 -11.54 32.15 -3.56
CA ARG A 135 -10.29 31.96 -4.31
C ARG A 135 -10.34 30.71 -5.20
N PRO A 136 -10.34 30.85 -6.53
CA PRO A 136 -10.10 29.72 -7.42
C PRO A 136 -8.69 29.18 -7.14
N GLY A 137 -8.59 27.90 -6.77
CA GLY A 137 -7.30 27.27 -6.43
C GLY A 137 -7.31 26.37 -5.20
N ILE A 138 -8.41 26.32 -4.44
CA ILE A 138 -8.51 25.52 -3.21
C ILE A 138 -8.25 24.02 -3.45
N PHE A 139 -8.66 23.50 -4.61
CA PHE A 139 -8.42 22.10 -5.02
C PHE A 139 -6.96 21.79 -5.41
N ILE A 140 -6.06 22.79 -5.50
CA ILE A 140 -4.63 22.54 -5.65
C ILE A 140 -4.05 21.93 -4.38
N ILE A 141 -4.59 22.29 -3.20
CA ILE A 141 -4.03 21.86 -1.91
C ILE A 141 -4.07 20.32 -1.79
N PRO A 142 -5.21 19.63 -1.98
CA PRO A 142 -5.23 18.17 -1.90
C PRO A 142 -4.44 17.49 -3.02
N ALA A 143 -4.31 18.11 -4.20
CA ALA A 143 -3.43 17.62 -5.25
C ALA A 143 -1.96 17.61 -4.81
N VAL A 144 -1.48 18.73 -4.28
CA VAL A 144 -0.11 18.88 -3.79
C VAL A 144 0.16 17.94 -2.61
N THR A 145 -0.75 17.86 -1.63
CA THR A 145 -0.54 16.97 -0.48
C THR A 145 -0.52 15.50 -0.90
N SER A 146 -1.33 15.08 -1.90
CA SER A 146 -1.29 13.71 -2.44
C SER A 146 0.06 13.36 -3.08
N ILE A 147 0.67 14.30 -3.81
CA ILE A 147 1.99 14.14 -4.41
C ILE A 147 3.05 14.05 -3.30
N VAL A 148 3.00 14.96 -2.33
CA VAL A 148 3.93 14.98 -1.19
C VAL A 148 3.83 13.68 -0.39
N GLY A 149 2.61 13.20 -0.09
CA GLY A 149 2.40 11.93 0.60
C GLY A 149 2.95 10.73 -0.17
N THR A 150 2.78 10.71 -1.50
CA THR A 150 3.38 9.69 -2.36
C THR A 150 4.90 9.71 -2.28
N MET A 151 5.52 10.90 -2.40
CA MET A 151 6.97 11.06 -2.33
C MET A 151 7.54 10.66 -0.97
N LEU A 152 6.88 11.07 0.13
CA LEU A 152 7.27 10.69 1.49
C LEU A 152 7.13 9.19 1.71
N GLY A 153 6.04 8.58 1.23
CA GLY A 153 5.84 7.13 1.26
C GLY A 153 6.96 6.40 0.53
N GLN A 154 7.24 6.81 -0.72
CA GLN A 154 8.30 6.22 -1.54
C GLN A 154 9.67 6.32 -0.90
N LYS A 155 10.00 7.46 -0.28
CA LYS A 155 11.25 7.63 0.45
C LYS A 155 11.29 6.72 1.68
N SER A 156 10.16 6.55 2.37
CA SER A 156 10.09 5.82 3.63
C SER A 156 10.23 4.30 3.48
N VAL A 157 9.66 3.72 2.41
CA VAL A 157 9.66 2.27 2.15
C VAL A 157 10.95 1.75 1.49
N LYS A 158 11.81 2.63 0.97
CA LYS A 158 13.09 2.24 0.37
C LYS A 158 13.94 1.43 1.36
N GLY A 159 14.36 0.24 0.93
CA GLY A 159 15.13 -0.71 1.71
C GLY A 159 14.34 -1.51 2.76
N VAL A 160 13.04 -1.24 2.96
CA VAL A 160 12.21 -1.94 3.95
C VAL A 160 11.64 -3.25 3.41
N ARG A 161 11.21 -3.26 2.15
CA ARG A 161 10.66 -4.44 1.44
C ARG A 161 9.53 -5.10 2.23
N LEU A 162 8.46 -4.37 2.48
CA LEU A 162 7.29 -4.89 3.17
C LEU A 162 6.69 -6.09 2.43
N THR A 163 6.22 -7.09 3.17
CA THR A 163 5.42 -8.16 2.56
C THR A 163 4.02 -7.65 2.25
N LYS A 164 3.31 -8.32 1.34
CA LYS A 164 1.90 -8.02 1.02
C LYS A 164 1.03 -7.96 2.28
N THR A 165 1.19 -8.91 3.19
CA THR A 165 0.45 -8.94 4.46
C THR A 165 0.77 -7.74 5.33
N GLN A 166 2.04 -7.33 5.43
CA GLN A 166 2.43 -6.16 6.21
C GLN A 166 1.85 -4.86 5.60
N GLY A 167 1.92 -4.69 4.28
CA GLY A 167 1.33 -3.55 3.58
C GLY A 167 -0.19 -3.47 3.73
N ASN A 168 -0.88 -4.60 3.63
CA ASN A 168 -2.31 -4.71 3.89
C ASN A 168 -2.66 -4.32 5.33
N ILE A 169 -1.92 -4.80 6.33
CA ILE A 169 -2.17 -4.45 7.73
C ILE A 169 -1.96 -2.94 7.96
N VAL A 170 -0.92 -2.34 7.39
CA VAL A 170 -0.72 -0.88 7.45
C VAL A 170 -1.91 -0.16 6.84
N SER A 171 -2.39 -0.61 5.68
CA SER A 171 -3.54 -0.02 4.99
C SER A 171 -4.85 -0.16 5.78
N PHE A 172 -5.11 -1.33 6.36
CA PHE A 172 -6.28 -1.56 7.19
C PHE A 172 -6.25 -0.78 8.50
N ALA A 173 -5.08 -0.66 9.14
CA ALA A 173 -4.93 0.18 10.33
C ALA A 173 -5.17 1.66 10.00
N THR A 174 -4.64 2.12 8.86
CA THR A 174 -4.84 3.49 8.36
C THR A 174 -6.32 3.77 8.10
N GLY A 175 -6.99 2.91 7.32
CA GLY A 175 -8.41 3.07 7.01
C GLY A 175 -9.33 2.88 8.21
N GLY A 176 -9.01 1.91 9.08
CA GLY A 176 -9.76 1.66 10.32
C GLY A 176 -9.67 2.83 11.29
N ALA A 177 -8.48 3.42 11.46
CA ALA A 177 -8.31 4.62 12.27
C ALA A 177 -9.04 5.83 11.68
N ALA A 178 -9.05 5.98 10.35
CA ALA A 178 -9.85 7.01 9.69
C ALA A 178 -11.34 6.84 10.01
N LEU A 179 -11.88 5.62 9.92
CA LEU A 179 -13.28 5.32 10.26
C LEU A 179 -13.60 5.62 11.72
N VAL A 180 -12.69 5.30 12.65
CA VAL A 180 -12.84 5.69 14.07
C VAL A 180 -12.89 7.21 14.20
N GLY A 181 -12.01 7.93 13.49
CA GLY A 181 -12.04 9.39 13.45
C GLY A 181 -13.37 9.93 12.91
N ILE A 182 -13.92 9.34 11.84
CA ILE A 182 -15.22 9.72 11.27
C ILE A 182 -16.31 9.48 12.31
N GLY A 183 -16.33 8.30 12.95
CA GLY A 183 -17.29 7.96 13.99
C GLY A 183 -17.29 8.95 15.15
N LEU A 184 -16.11 9.37 15.61
CA LEU A 184 -15.98 10.41 16.62
C LEU A 184 -16.54 11.75 16.14
N MET A 185 -16.16 12.22 14.95
CA MET A 185 -16.64 13.50 14.43
C MET A 185 -18.15 13.50 14.16
N THR A 186 -18.75 12.37 13.79
CA THR A 186 -20.21 12.25 13.64
C THR A 186 -20.96 12.35 14.96
N VAL A 187 -20.37 11.89 16.07
CA VAL A 187 -20.99 12.00 17.40
C VAL A 187 -20.92 13.43 17.93
N PHE A 188 -19.86 14.16 17.59
CA PHE A 188 -19.64 15.54 18.05
C PHE A 188 -20.18 16.61 17.10
N GLU A 189 -20.96 16.24 16.07
CA GLU A 189 -21.53 17.16 15.07
C GLU A 189 -20.54 18.25 14.61
N SER A 190 -19.33 17.82 14.25
CA SER A 190 -18.22 18.73 13.99
C SER A 190 -18.30 19.40 12.62
N GLU A 191 -17.63 20.54 12.48
CA GLU A 191 -17.55 21.29 11.22
C GLU A 191 -16.93 20.45 10.08
N PRO A 192 -17.26 20.73 8.81
CA PRO A 192 -16.78 19.95 7.65
C PRO A 192 -15.25 19.80 7.57
N ALA A 193 -14.50 20.85 7.94
CA ALA A 193 -13.03 20.80 7.97
C ALA A 193 -12.50 19.81 9.01
N LEU A 194 -13.16 19.71 10.17
CA LEU A 194 -12.84 18.75 11.24
C LEU A 194 -13.30 17.34 10.89
N MET A 195 -14.44 17.20 10.21
CA MET A 195 -14.96 15.92 9.71
C MET A 195 -14.00 15.23 8.73
N ILE A 196 -13.13 15.97 8.05
CA ILE A 196 -12.12 15.41 7.15
C ILE A 196 -10.74 15.40 7.82
N GLY A 197 -10.40 16.44 8.59
CA GLY A 197 -9.10 16.62 9.21
C GLY A 197 -8.80 15.59 10.28
N VAL A 198 -9.71 15.40 11.23
CA VAL A 198 -9.51 14.46 12.34
C VAL A 198 -9.34 13.02 11.85
N PRO A 199 -10.19 12.48 10.95
CA PRO A 199 -9.95 11.16 10.35
C PRO A 199 -8.58 11.04 9.68
N SER A 200 -8.15 12.08 8.98
CA SER A 200 -6.86 12.09 8.27
C SER A 200 -5.67 12.05 9.23
N VAL A 201 -5.75 12.79 10.35
CA VAL A 201 -4.74 12.72 11.41
C VAL A 201 -4.68 11.33 12.03
N PHE A 202 -5.83 10.75 12.38
CA PHE A 202 -5.91 9.38 12.91
C PHE A 202 -5.32 8.36 11.93
N ALA A 203 -5.65 8.49 10.65
CA ALA A 203 -5.11 7.66 9.58
C ALA A 203 -3.58 7.76 9.52
N ILE A 204 -3.02 8.96 9.54
CA ILE A 204 -1.55 9.17 9.50
C ILE A 204 -0.88 8.60 10.74
N VAL A 205 -1.43 8.82 11.93
CA VAL A 205 -0.84 8.30 13.18
C VAL A 205 -0.82 6.78 13.16
N ALA A 206 -1.94 6.14 12.81
CA ALA A 206 -2.01 4.69 12.70
C ALA A 206 -1.08 4.14 11.61
N HIS A 207 -1.02 4.81 10.45
CA HIS A 207 -0.09 4.48 9.38
C HIS A 207 1.34 4.48 9.87
N GLN A 208 1.79 5.59 10.47
CA GLN A 208 3.17 5.75 10.92
C GLN A 208 3.52 4.77 12.03
N ALA A 209 2.62 4.51 12.98
CA ALA A 209 2.84 3.55 14.05
C ALA A 209 3.05 2.12 13.50
N MET A 210 2.15 1.66 12.61
CA MET A 210 2.24 0.32 12.05
C MET A 210 3.41 0.19 11.08
N PHE A 211 3.62 1.18 10.21
CA PHE A 211 4.74 1.21 9.29
C PHE A 211 6.08 1.17 10.02
N HIS A 212 6.24 1.96 11.09
CA HIS A 212 7.48 1.98 11.87
C HIS A 212 7.75 0.64 12.56
N SER A 213 6.71 -0.02 13.07
CA SER A 213 6.81 -1.35 13.68
C SER A 213 7.35 -2.39 12.68
N TYR A 214 6.79 -2.45 11.48
CA TYR A 214 7.27 -3.38 10.44
C TYR A 214 8.62 -2.98 9.88
N LYS A 215 8.90 -1.69 9.72
CA LYS A 215 10.21 -1.19 9.30
C LYS A 215 11.31 -1.65 10.26
N LYS A 216 11.08 -1.55 11.58
CA LYS A 216 12.04 -2.02 12.58
C LYS A 216 12.27 -3.52 12.48
N LYS A 217 11.20 -4.31 12.30
CA LYS A 217 11.28 -5.78 12.15
C LYS A 217 12.06 -6.19 10.90
N ASN A 218 11.69 -5.67 9.72
CA ASN A 218 12.32 -6.04 8.46
C ASN A 218 13.79 -5.59 8.40
N LEU A 219 14.10 -4.38 8.90
CA LEU A 219 15.50 -3.92 8.94
C LEU A 219 16.34 -4.71 9.95
N ALA A 220 15.74 -5.18 11.06
CA ALA A 220 16.42 -6.08 12.00
C ALA A 220 16.68 -7.45 11.36
N GLU A 221 15.71 -8.02 10.65
CA GLU A 221 15.88 -9.27 9.91
C GLU A 221 16.94 -9.18 8.81
N ILE A 222 17.01 -8.05 8.09
CA ILE A 222 18.09 -7.83 7.09
C ILE A 222 19.46 -7.73 7.77
N LYS A 223 19.55 -7.07 8.92
CA LYS A 223 20.80 -6.99 9.70
C LYS A 223 21.20 -8.35 10.27
N ILE A 224 20.25 -9.12 10.77
CA ILE A 224 20.48 -10.47 11.27
C ILE A 224 20.84 -11.40 10.11
N GLY A 225 20.15 -11.33 8.97
CA GLY A 225 20.49 -12.09 7.76
C GLY A 225 21.87 -11.75 7.20
N ARG A 226 22.32 -10.49 7.31
CA ARG A 226 23.72 -10.11 7.01
C ARG A 226 24.71 -10.58 8.07
N SER A 227 24.33 -10.60 9.35
CA SER A 227 25.15 -11.08 10.48
C SER A 227 25.31 -12.60 10.48
N VAL A 228 24.24 -13.33 10.15
CA VAL A 228 24.21 -14.80 10.02
C VAL A 228 24.95 -15.26 8.77
N ASN A 229 25.20 -14.37 7.81
CA ASN A 229 26.14 -14.63 6.71
C ASN A 229 27.62 -14.59 7.15
N SER A 230 27.91 -14.30 8.43
CA SER A 230 29.17 -14.68 9.07
C SER A 230 28.96 -15.87 10.01
N ARG A 231 29.18 -17.08 9.45
CA ARG A 231 29.55 -18.32 10.16
C ARG A 231 28.78 -18.66 11.45
N LEU A 232 27.52 -19.08 11.36
CA LEU A 232 26.93 -19.93 12.40
C LEU A 232 26.00 -20.97 11.78
N GLN A 233 26.57 -22.15 11.57
CA GLN A 233 25.84 -23.33 11.14
C GLN A 233 25.42 -24.12 12.37
N PHE A 234 24.12 -24.10 12.66
CA PHE A 234 23.49 -24.99 13.62
C PHE A 234 22.74 -26.06 12.83
N SER A 235 23.13 -27.33 12.98
CA SER A 235 22.34 -28.48 12.53
C SER A 235 22.02 -29.36 13.73
N MET A 236 20.73 -29.58 13.99
CA MET A 236 20.26 -30.54 14.97
C MET A 236 19.33 -31.52 14.26
N ASN A 237 19.71 -32.80 14.23
CA ASN A 237 18.87 -33.88 13.71
C ASN A 237 18.09 -34.49 14.87
N VAL A 238 16.77 -34.41 14.83
CA VAL A 238 15.88 -35.11 15.76
C VAL A 238 15.09 -36.13 14.96
N THR A 239 15.39 -37.41 15.15
CA THR A 239 14.60 -38.55 14.64
C THR A 239 13.76 -39.11 15.79
N PRO A 240 12.41 -38.97 15.77
CA PRO A 240 11.53 -39.48 16.82
C PRO A 240 11.49 -41.02 16.91
N GLU A 241 11.98 -41.72 15.88
CA GLU A 241 11.79 -43.16 15.71
C GLU A 241 12.63 -44.03 16.68
N ASN A 242 13.69 -43.47 17.29
CA ASN A 242 14.57 -44.23 18.19
C ASN A 242 14.09 -44.34 19.65
N TYR A 243 13.03 -43.64 20.07
CA TYR A 243 12.56 -43.79 21.46
C TYR A 243 11.67 -45.03 21.65
N PHE A 244 10.92 -45.43 20.61
CA PHE A 244 10.04 -46.59 20.68
C PHE A 244 10.75 -47.91 20.31
N ALA A 245 11.65 -47.89 19.32
CA ALA A 245 12.38 -49.08 18.91
C ALA A 245 13.34 -49.60 19.99
N ASN A 246 13.96 -48.71 20.78
CA ASN A 246 14.94 -49.09 21.79
C ASN A 246 14.32 -49.57 23.12
N LYS A 247 13.00 -49.45 23.29
CA LYS A 247 12.28 -50.07 24.42
C LYS A 247 11.80 -51.49 24.13
N GLN A 248 11.65 -51.87 22.86
CA GLN A 248 11.22 -53.22 22.46
C GLN A 248 12.39 -54.17 22.12
N ALA A 249 13.59 -53.65 21.87
CA ALA A 249 14.79 -54.45 21.56
C ALA A 249 15.66 -54.80 22.78
N GLY A 250 15.12 -54.68 24.00
CA GLY A 250 15.83 -54.86 25.27
C GLY A 250 16.31 -56.27 25.62
N GLU A 251 16.22 -57.27 24.73
CA GLU A 251 16.62 -58.65 25.08
C GLU A 251 17.38 -59.46 24.02
N LYS A 252 17.57 -59.03 22.77
CA LYS A 252 18.07 -59.96 21.73
C LYS A 252 18.93 -59.37 20.60
N ILE A 253 19.95 -58.54 20.84
CA ILE A 253 21.00 -58.31 19.82
C ILE A 253 22.38 -58.09 20.46
N VAL A 254 22.88 -59.11 21.16
CA VAL A 254 24.32 -59.40 21.18
C VAL A 254 24.55 -60.32 19.98
N GLN A 255 25.57 -60.06 19.15
CA GLN A 255 25.91 -60.78 17.91
C GLN A 255 25.18 -60.31 16.64
N THR A 256 25.59 -59.17 16.08
CA THR A 256 26.01 -59.08 14.65
C THR A 256 26.41 -57.64 14.36
N GLY A 257 27.70 -57.42 14.11
CA GLY A 257 28.30 -56.11 13.88
C GLY A 257 27.98 -55.54 12.49
N GLN A 258 26.73 -55.14 12.26
CA GLN A 258 26.35 -54.28 11.13
C GLN A 258 25.33 -53.24 11.58
N LEU A 259 25.84 -52.13 12.11
CA LEU A 259 25.05 -50.91 12.31
C LEU A 259 24.60 -50.40 10.93
N ALA A 260 23.29 -50.21 10.80
CA ALA A 260 22.64 -49.72 9.59
C ALA A 260 23.23 -48.38 9.14
N ASN A 261 23.42 -48.25 7.81
CA ASN A 261 24.03 -47.11 7.15
C ASN A 261 23.36 -45.78 7.50
N SER A 262 24.17 -44.81 7.93
CA SER A 262 23.76 -43.40 8.03
C SER A 262 23.44 -42.87 6.63
N VAL A 263 22.19 -42.48 6.37
CA VAL A 263 21.79 -41.98 5.03
C VAL A 263 22.23 -40.53 4.79
N VAL A 264 22.59 -39.73 5.80
CA VAL A 264 23.14 -38.38 5.55
C VAL A 264 24.23 -37.97 6.54
N LYS A 265 25.43 -37.72 6.02
CA LYS A 265 26.58 -37.13 6.73
C LYS A 265 26.50 -35.61 6.65
N LEU A 266 26.27 -34.94 7.78
CA LEU A 266 26.46 -33.49 7.86
C LEU A 266 27.93 -33.20 8.18
N ARG A 267 28.66 -32.72 7.15
CA ARG A 267 30.02 -32.17 7.28
C ARG A 267 29.94 -30.66 7.20
N LEU A 268 30.57 -29.98 8.15
CA LEU A 268 30.81 -28.55 8.05
C LEU A 268 32.28 -28.25 8.37
N LYS A 269 32.92 -27.54 7.44
CA LYS A 269 34.31 -27.05 7.47
C LYS A 269 34.27 -25.54 7.75
N PHE A 270 35.21 -25.10 8.60
CA PHE A 270 35.33 -23.79 9.25
C PHE A 270 35.31 -22.56 8.32
#